data_AF-A0A7H8K679-F1
#
_entry.id   AF-A0A7H8K679-F1
#
_cell.length_a   1.000
_cell.length_b   1.000
_cell.length_c   1.000
_cell.angle_alpha   90.00
_cell.angle_beta   90.00
_cell.angle_gamma   90.00
#
_symmetry.space_group_name_H-M   'P 1'
#
loop_
_entity.id
_entity.type
_entity.pdbx_description
1 polymer ?
#
loop_
_entity_poly.entity_id
_entity_poly.type
_entity_poly.pdbx_seq_one_letter_code
_entity_poly.pdbx_strand_id
1 'polypeptide(L)'
;MPRTDEPDDLFSAGGLPVESPSGSASAVARQFDSARLTQARQLAGLTKKELSDRVGVSAAAIGQYESGARPRPEILIALAEHLGYPIGFFQVGRPYARLDSSAAHFRHLRETRSYQRAKAVSFTEQIWELIYALERRVFLPHVDLPGFAGGEIHPGASLPTEPVQAARALRQHWDLGTAPIPHLVRTLEVHGIVVVHAPADGDFRTVDAFSTSRLPRPFIVISRDRSQDVYRQRFTAAHELAHLVLHADALPGDSRQERDADAFAAEFLTPRDSITPLLPARVNFATFAELQRTWGTSIQSLIYRCREVGLYTDTTAARAYQRLNQSKPALEPIDGFPGEQPTLLRKAFELAADHGLTIIALAQELRWPVERIRQLLGAVADRPALNLIAGGKTAKNTAPMTDRIRHLKAISTDIV
;
A
#
# COMPACT_ATOMS: atom_id res chain seq x y z
N MET A 1 -49.77 40.79 34.60
CA MET A 1 -48.59 40.19 35.25
C MET A 1 -48.04 39.09 34.35
N PRO A 2 -46.81 39.21 33.84
CA PRO A 2 -46.10 38.08 33.23
C PRO A 2 -44.68 37.88 33.81
N ARG A 3 -44.17 36.65 33.68
CA ARG A 3 -42.78 36.23 33.34
C ARG A 3 -42.62 34.76 33.75
N THR A 4 -42.73 33.81 32.82
CA THR A 4 -41.70 33.27 31.90
C THR A 4 -40.60 32.49 32.62
N ASP A 5 -40.70 31.16 32.54
CA ASP A 5 -39.66 30.18 32.83
C ASP A 5 -38.57 30.20 31.74
N GLU A 6 -37.30 30.21 32.15
CA GLU A 6 -36.14 29.83 31.33
C GLU A 6 -35.63 28.44 31.78
N PRO A 7 -35.18 27.57 30.87
CA PRO A 7 -34.73 26.22 31.21
C PRO A 7 -33.23 26.14 31.49
N ASP A 8 -32.88 25.24 32.40
CA ASP A 8 -31.52 24.88 32.85
C ASP A 8 -30.54 24.55 31.71
N ASP A 9 -29.34 25.14 31.83
CA ASP A 9 -28.23 25.01 30.90
C ASP A 9 -27.45 23.69 31.14
N LEU A 10 -27.62 22.73 30.23
CA LEU A 10 -27.10 21.36 30.28
C LEU A 10 -25.62 21.21 29.82
N PHE A 11 -24.86 22.31 29.73
CA PHE A 11 -23.49 22.32 29.18
C PHE A 11 -22.39 22.79 30.14
N SER A 12 -22.54 22.60 31.46
CA SER A 12 -21.41 22.74 32.38
C SER A 12 -20.78 21.39 32.71
N ALA A 13 -19.91 20.90 31.81
CA ALA A 13 -18.97 19.82 32.11
C ALA A 13 -17.55 20.39 32.23
N GLY A 14 -16.93 20.15 33.39
CA GLY A 14 -15.64 20.70 33.80
C GLY A 14 -14.51 20.48 32.80
N GLY A 15 -13.76 21.55 32.56
CA GLY A 15 -12.57 21.54 31.71
C GLY A 15 -11.48 20.64 32.30
N LEU A 16 -11.07 19.64 31.52
CA LEU A 16 -9.75 19.03 31.66
C LEU A 16 -8.69 20.11 31.36
N PRO A 17 -7.54 20.12 32.06
CA PRO A 17 -6.49 21.08 31.77
C PRO A 17 -5.96 20.83 30.35
N VAL A 18 -6.38 21.67 29.41
CA VAL A 18 -5.79 21.74 28.08
C VAL A 18 -4.42 22.38 28.27
N GLU A 19 -3.35 21.58 28.28
CA GLU A 19 -1.98 22.12 28.27
C GLU A 19 -1.85 23.15 27.15
N SER A 20 -1.37 24.35 27.48
CA SER A 20 -1.12 25.40 26.50
C SER A 20 -0.21 24.86 25.39
N PRO A 21 -0.48 25.12 24.10
CA PRO A 21 0.33 24.63 22.99
C PRO A 21 1.83 24.93 23.14
N SER A 22 2.16 26.07 23.76
CA SER A 22 3.54 26.50 24.09
C SER A 22 4.22 25.62 25.14
N GLY A 23 3.49 25.17 26.18
CA GLY A 23 4.01 24.27 27.22
C GLY A 23 4.32 22.88 26.67
N SER A 24 3.44 22.37 25.80
CA SER A 24 3.65 21.13 25.06
C SER A 24 4.85 21.24 24.11
N ALA A 25 4.99 22.33 23.35
CA ALA A 25 6.09 22.54 22.41
C ALA A 25 7.47 22.55 23.07
N SER A 26 7.61 23.18 24.25
CA SER A 26 8.86 23.16 25.02
C SER A 26 9.25 21.75 25.47
N ALA A 27 8.27 20.94 25.91
CA ALA A 27 8.49 19.56 26.28
C ALA A 27 8.87 18.68 25.07
N VAL A 28 8.25 18.91 23.91
CA VAL A 28 8.59 18.26 22.63
C VAL A 28 10.01 18.63 22.20
N ALA A 29 10.40 19.89 22.25
CA ALA A 29 11.74 20.34 21.86
C ALA A 29 12.86 19.69 22.70
N ARG A 30 12.62 19.44 24.00
CA ARG A 30 13.57 18.72 24.88
C ARG A 30 13.75 17.25 24.48
N GLN A 31 12.71 16.65 23.90
CA GLN A 31 12.63 15.25 23.49
C GLN A 31 12.64 15.11 21.96
N PHE A 32 13.22 16.07 21.25
CA PHE A 32 13.21 16.11 19.79
C PHE A 32 13.96 14.94 19.16
N ASP A 33 13.34 14.34 18.14
CA ASP A 33 13.88 13.25 17.34
C ASP A 33 14.12 13.71 15.90
N SER A 34 15.39 13.83 15.52
CA SER A 34 15.80 14.30 14.21
C SER A 34 15.45 13.35 13.07
N ALA A 35 15.33 12.05 13.36
CA ALA A 35 14.90 11.07 12.37
C ALA A 35 13.44 11.31 11.97
N ARG A 36 12.58 11.77 12.90
CA ARG A 36 11.19 12.12 12.61
C ARG A 36 11.07 13.35 11.73
N LEU A 37 11.88 14.38 11.96
CA LEU A 37 11.92 15.51 11.04
C LEU A 37 12.33 15.06 9.63
N THR A 38 13.35 14.22 9.53
CA THR A 38 13.82 13.68 8.26
C THR A 38 12.72 12.89 7.55
N GLN A 39 12.05 11.99 8.28
CA GLN A 39 10.95 11.17 7.78
C GLN A 39 9.79 12.03 7.28
N ALA A 40 9.31 13.00 8.08
CA ALA A 40 8.20 13.87 7.69
C ALA A 40 8.53 14.73 6.47
N ARG A 41 9.73 15.31 6.40
CA ARG A 41 10.15 16.10 5.22
C ARG A 41 10.20 15.23 3.97
N GLN A 42 10.79 14.04 4.06
CA GLN A 42 10.89 13.11 2.93
C GLN A 42 9.51 12.63 2.48
N LEU A 43 8.59 12.31 3.40
CA LEU A 43 7.19 11.98 3.11
C LEU A 43 6.44 13.13 2.42
N ALA A 44 6.78 14.39 2.74
CA ALA A 44 6.23 15.55 2.07
C ALA A 44 6.86 15.81 0.69
N GLY A 45 7.88 15.03 0.28
CA GLY A 45 8.59 15.22 -0.98
C GLY A 45 9.47 16.47 -1.03
N LEU A 46 9.71 17.13 0.11
CA LEU A 46 10.39 18.43 0.16
C LEU A 46 11.90 18.28 0.26
N THR A 47 12.64 19.13 -0.44
CA THR A 47 14.07 19.39 -0.19
C THR A 47 14.25 20.17 1.12
N LYS A 48 15.48 20.17 1.66
CA LYS A 48 15.81 21.00 2.84
C LYS A 48 15.58 22.48 2.58
N LYS A 49 15.83 22.95 1.35
CA LYS A 49 15.62 24.34 0.93
C LYS A 49 14.13 24.69 0.89
N GLU A 50 13.31 23.84 0.29
CA GLU A 50 11.86 24.09 0.24
C GLU A 50 11.23 24.09 1.64
N LEU A 51 11.65 23.20 2.53
CA LEU A 51 11.19 23.23 3.92
C LEU A 51 11.68 24.49 4.65
N SER A 52 12.93 24.89 4.45
CA SER A 52 13.49 26.08 5.09
C SER A 52 12.74 27.35 4.70
N ASP A 53 12.35 27.46 3.42
CA ASP A 53 11.60 28.59 2.89
C ASP A 53 10.18 28.68 3.49
N ARG A 54 9.53 27.54 3.74
CA ARG A 54 8.22 27.49 4.38
C ARG A 54 8.29 27.90 5.86
N VAL A 55 9.28 27.38 6.58
CA VAL A 55 9.42 27.55 8.04
C VAL A 55 10.07 28.89 8.41
N GLY A 56 10.74 29.56 7.48
CA GLY A 56 11.44 30.84 7.72
C GLY A 56 12.79 30.69 8.42
N VAL A 57 13.53 29.61 8.11
CA VAL A 57 14.90 29.35 8.62
C VAL A 57 15.87 29.12 7.47
N SER A 58 17.17 28.97 7.75
CA SER A 58 18.14 28.60 6.70
C SER A 58 18.09 27.10 6.37
N ALA A 59 18.43 26.73 5.14
CA ALA A 59 18.55 25.31 4.76
C ALA A 59 19.62 24.57 5.59
N ALA A 60 20.66 25.30 6.03
CA ALA A 60 21.67 24.78 6.96
C ALA A 60 21.07 24.45 8.33
N ALA A 61 20.15 25.29 8.85
CA ALA A 61 19.45 25.00 10.10
C ALA A 61 18.59 23.73 10.01
N ILE A 62 17.84 23.55 8.91
CA ILE A 62 17.12 22.28 8.66
C ILE A 62 18.09 21.10 8.65
N GLY A 63 19.24 21.24 7.98
CA GLY A 63 20.29 20.22 7.97
C GLY A 63 20.81 19.89 9.38
N GLN A 64 21.04 20.90 10.21
CA GLN A 64 21.47 20.75 11.60
C GLN A 64 20.41 20.04 12.45
N TYR A 65 19.12 20.38 12.27
CA TYR A 65 18.03 19.73 12.97
C TYR A 65 17.93 18.25 12.61
N GLU A 66 18.04 17.90 11.32
CA GLU A 66 18.07 16.50 10.88
C GLU A 66 19.30 15.72 11.37
N SER A 67 20.40 16.41 11.67
CA SER A 67 21.59 15.80 12.28
C SER A 67 21.59 15.80 13.82
N GLY A 68 20.51 16.24 14.47
CA GLY A 68 20.34 16.13 15.93
C GLY A 68 20.33 17.45 16.71
N ALA A 69 20.48 18.60 16.05
CA ALA A 69 20.29 19.88 16.72
C ALA A 69 18.82 20.09 17.11
N ARG A 70 18.57 20.72 18.25
CA ARG A 70 17.19 20.94 18.75
C ARG A 70 16.63 22.25 18.21
N PRO A 71 15.48 22.25 17.51
CA PRO A 71 14.80 23.47 17.13
C PRO A 71 14.21 24.17 18.37
N ARG A 72 14.03 25.49 18.28
CA ARG A 72 13.27 26.24 19.30
C ARG A 72 11.78 25.85 19.23
N PRO A 73 11.01 26.00 20.32
CA PRO A 73 9.59 25.62 20.35
C PRO A 73 8.76 26.26 19.22
N GLU A 74 9.03 27.51 18.85
CA GLU A 74 8.32 28.24 17.81
C GLU A 74 8.58 27.63 16.41
N ILE A 75 9.84 27.25 16.15
CA ILE A 75 10.23 26.56 14.91
C ILE A 75 9.59 25.17 14.83
N LEU A 76 9.46 24.49 15.97
CA LEU A 76 8.85 23.17 16.04
C LEU A 76 7.34 23.20 15.74
N ILE A 77 6.64 24.24 16.18
CA ILE A 77 5.23 24.49 15.81
C ILE A 77 5.11 24.71 14.30
N ALA A 78 5.97 25.56 13.71
CA ALA A 78 5.97 25.82 12.27
C ALA A 78 6.30 24.56 11.45
N LEU A 79 7.24 23.72 11.91
CA LEU A 79 7.53 22.43 11.30
C LEU A 79 6.31 21.51 11.30
N ALA A 80 5.61 21.42 12.45
CA ALA A 80 4.41 20.60 12.59
C ALA A 80 3.29 21.03 11.64
N GLU A 81 3.04 22.33 11.55
CA GLU A 81 2.04 22.92 10.66
C GLU A 81 2.37 22.64 9.18
N HIS A 82 3.57 22.98 8.72
CA HIS A 82 3.94 22.84 7.31
C HIS A 82 4.13 21.41 6.83
N LEU A 83 4.47 20.49 7.73
CA LEU A 83 4.61 19.06 7.42
C LEU A 83 3.30 18.29 7.65
N GLY A 84 2.28 18.92 8.24
CA GLY A 84 0.96 18.34 8.45
C GLY A 84 0.94 17.23 9.51
N TYR A 85 1.79 17.31 10.54
CA TYR A 85 1.84 16.35 11.64
C TYR A 85 1.56 17.02 12.99
N PRO A 86 0.97 16.32 13.98
CA PRO A 86 0.90 16.80 15.34
C PRO A 86 2.30 17.11 15.89
N ILE A 87 2.44 18.11 16.76
CA ILE A 87 3.75 18.49 17.31
C ILE A 87 4.47 17.33 18.02
N GLY A 88 3.72 16.43 18.66
CA GLY A 88 4.26 15.21 19.28
C GLY A 88 4.92 14.24 18.29
N PHE A 89 4.64 14.35 17.00
CA PHE A 89 5.28 13.51 15.97
C PHE A 89 6.81 13.56 16.04
N PHE A 90 7.37 14.74 16.35
CA PHE A 90 8.80 15.02 16.41
C PHE A 90 9.45 14.65 17.75
N GLN A 91 8.71 14.04 18.67
CA GLN A 91 9.27 13.51 19.92
C GLN A 91 9.80 12.08 19.75
N VAL A 92 10.82 11.74 20.54
CA VAL A 92 11.27 10.37 20.74
C VAL A 92 10.17 9.49 21.37
N GLY A 93 10.40 8.17 21.36
CA GLY A 93 9.58 7.18 22.08
C GLY A 93 8.64 6.35 21.20
N ARG A 94 8.57 6.62 19.89
CA ARG A 94 7.92 5.75 18.91
C ARG A 94 8.95 4.82 18.27
N PRO A 95 8.61 3.56 17.99
CA PRO A 95 9.49 2.61 17.31
C PRO A 95 9.90 3.17 15.94
N TYR A 96 11.16 2.97 15.54
CA TYR A 96 11.66 3.44 14.24
C TYR A 96 12.59 2.38 13.64
N ALA A 97 12.15 1.76 12.54
CA ALA A 97 13.02 0.91 11.75
C ALA A 97 13.66 1.77 10.66
N ARG A 98 14.92 2.15 10.88
CA ARG A 98 15.67 2.94 9.91
C ARG A 98 16.08 2.05 8.75
N LEU A 99 15.60 2.37 7.56
CA LEU A 99 16.05 1.70 6.35
C LEU A 99 17.16 2.53 5.72
N ASP A 100 18.28 1.89 5.42
CA ASP A 100 19.27 2.55 4.58
C ASP A 100 18.69 2.67 3.16
N SER A 101 18.67 3.90 2.64
CA SER A 101 18.37 4.19 1.24
C SER A 101 19.24 3.42 0.23
N SER A 102 20.39 2.89 0.68
CA SER A 102 21.28 2.03 -0.09
C SER A 102 20.87 0.54 -0.09
N ALA A 103 19.92 0.14 0.77
CA ALA A 103 19.48 -1.24 0.91
C ALA A 103 18.77 -1.76 -0.36
N ALA A 104 18.98 -3.05 -0.61
CA ALA A 104 19.06 -3.69 -1.93
C ALA A 104 17.85 -3.57 -2.88
N HIS A 105 16.65 -3.18 -2.44
CA HIS A 105 15.43 -3.26 -3.28
C HIS A 105 14.81 -1.93 -3.67
N PHE A 106 15.32 -0.81 -3.14
CA PHE A 106 14.91 0.52 -3.61
C PHE A 106 15.53 0.90 -4.96
N ARG A 107 16.20 -0.03 -5.66
CA ARG A 107 16.86 0.26 -6.96
C ARG A 107 15.90 0.28 -8.16
N HIS A 108 14.68 -0.25 -8.07
CA HIS A 108 13.59 0.16 -8.99
C HIS A 108 13.41 1.69 -9.01
N LEU A 109 13.88 2.36 -7.96
CA LEU A 109 13.88 3.81 -7.82
C LEU A 109 15.21 4.48 -8.22
N ARG A 110 16.15 3.80 -8.89
CA ARG A 110 17.44 4.43 -9.27
C ARG A 110 17.35 5.38 -10.44
N GLU A 111 16.48 5.10 -11.41
CA GLU A 111 16.13 6.06 -12.46
C GLU A 111 15.25 7.20 -11.92
N THR A 112 14.66 6.97 -10.75
CA THR A 112 13.83 7.94 -10.04
C THR A 112 14.71 8.96 -9.29
N ARG A 113 14.21 10.21 -9.19
CA ARG A 113 14.94 11.30 -8.53
C ARG A 113 15.21 10.95 -7.07
N SER A 114 16.34 11.43 -6.53
CA SER A 114 16.80 11.10 -5.17
C SER A 114 15.74 11.38 -4.09
N TYR A 115 14.95 12.45 -4.24
CA TYR A 115 13.90 12.80 -3.29
C TYR A 115 12.73 11.80 -3.31
N GLN A 116 12.39 11.23 -4.47
CA GLN A 116 11.32 10.24 -4.60
C GLN A 116 11.74 8.91 -3.96
N ARG A 117 13.02 8.53 -4.10
CA ARG A 117 13.58 7.38 -3.37
C ARG A 117 13.52 7.59 -1.86
N ALA A 118 13.92 8.77 -1.39
CA ALA A 118 13.85 9.11 0.01
C ALA A 118 12.40 9.07 0.54
N LYS A 119 11.45 9.57 -0.25
CA LYS A 119 10.01 9.49 0.05
C LYS A 119 9.51 8.05 0.16
N ALA A 120 9.89 7.19 -0.78
CA ALA A 120 9.53 5.76 -0.75
C ALA A 120 10.11 5.04 0.47
N VAL A 121 11.36 5.32 0.82
CA VAL A 121 12.00 4.80 2.05
C VAL A 121 11.21 5.27 3.27
N SER A 122 10.98 6.58 3.44
CA SER A 122 10.23 7.09 4.59
C SER A 122 8.79 6.59 4.65
N PHE A 123 8.14 6.34 3.49
CA PHE A 123 6.83 5.70 3.41
C PHE A 123 6.87 4.26 3.94
N THR A 124 7.89 3.51 3.54
CA THR A 124 8.17 2.14 4.00
C THR A 124 8.37 2.10 5.52
N GLU A 125 9.18 3.01 6.06
CA GLU A 125 9.38 3.16 7.51
C GLU A 125 8.06 3.47 8.24
N GLN A 126 7.22 4.34 7.65
CA GLN A 126 5.92 4.67 8.21
C GLN A 126 4.95 3.48 8.20
N ILE A 127 4.89 2.71 7.11
CA ILE A 127 4.08 1.47 7.06
C ILE A 127 4.52 0.49 8.13
N TRP A 128 5.83 0.34 8.35
CA TRP A 128 6.36 -0.51 9.41
C TRP A 128 5.90 -0.08 10.81
N GLU A 129 5.88 1.23 11.11
CA GLU A 129 5.36 1.71 12.40
C GLU A 129 3.88 1.35 12.61
N LEU A 130 3.07 1.44 11.56
CA LEU A 130 1.67 1.03 11.60
C LEU A 130 1.53 -0.47 11.85
N ILE A 131 2.31 -1.29 11.12
CA ILE A 131 2.36 -2.75 11.32
C ILE A 131 2.73 -3.05 12.77
N TYR A 132 3.81 -2.47 13.28
CA TYR A 132 4.27 -2.66 14.65
C TYR A 132 3.18 -2.32 15.67
N ALA A 133 2.47 -1.19 15.50
CA ALA A 133 1.39 -0.80 16.40
C ALA A 133 0.19 -1.77 16.36
N LEU A 134 -0.13 -2.34 15.19
CA LEU A 134 -1.19 -3.32 15.03
C LEU A 134 -0.78 -4.70 15.58
N GLU A 135 0.45 -5.15 15.34
CA GLU A 135 0.96 -6.45 15.80
C GLU A 135 1.04 -6.58 17.33
N ARG A 136 1.08 -5.46 18.05
CA ARG A 136 0.95 -5.45 19.52
C ARG A 136 -0.43 -5.88 20.02
N ARG A 137 -1.41 -5.99 19.12
CA ARG A 137 -2.83 -6.22 19.44
C ARG A 137 -3.41 -7.41 18.70
N VAL A 138 -2.95 -7.66 17.48
CA VAL A 138 -3.41 -8.77 16.64
C VAL A 138 -2.23 -9.54 16.07
N PHE A 139 -2.38 -10.85 15.94
CA PHE A 139 -1.41 -11.65 15.20
C PHE A 139 -1.71 -11.54 13.71
N LEU A 140 -0.79 -10.95 12.94
CA LEU A 140 -0.85 -11.03 11.49
C LEU A 140 -0.44 -12.43 11.03
N PRO A 141 -0.89 -12.89 9.84
CA PRO A 141 -0.48 -14.17 9.28
C PRO A 141 1.04 -14.32 9.31
N HIS A 142 1.52 -15.52 9.65
CA HIS A 142 2.96 -15.78 9.68
C HIS A 142 3.57 -15.56 8.30
N VAL A 143 4.80 -15.03 8.26
CA VAL A 143 5.52 -14.89 7.00
C VAL A 143 5.92 -16.28 6.54
N ASP A 144 5.31 -16.71 5.44
CA ASP A 144 5.51 -18.02 4.85
C ASP A 144 6.27 -17.87 3.52
N LEU A 145 7.51 -17.41 3.62
CA LEU A 145 8.41 -17.23 2.49
C LEU A 145 9.69 -18.05 2.75
N PRO A 146 9.97 -19.10 1.96
CA PRO A 146 11.16 -19.92 2.19
C PRO A 146 12.45 -19.09 2.19
N GLY A 147 13.28 -19.30 3.21
CA GLY A 147 14.52 -18.55 3.44
C GLY A 147 14.35 -17.26 4.24
N PHE A 148 13.13 -16.74 4.43
CA PHE A 148 12.92 -15.53 5.21
C PHE A 148 13.01 -15.78 6.73
N ALA A 149 13.84 -15.01 7.44
CA ALA A 149 13.98 -15.06 8.90
C ALA A 149 14.02 -13.65 9.51
N GLY A 150 12.94 -12.89 9.33
CA GLY A 150 12.71 -11.65 10.10
C GLY A 150 13.63 -10.48 9.75
N GLY A 151 14.02 -10.36 8.48
CA GLY A 151 14.95 -9.32 8.00
C GLY A 151 16.35 -9.83 7.67
N GLU A 152 16.64 -11.08 8.04
CA GLU A 152 17.82 -11.85 7.65
C GLU A 152 17.35 -13.07 6.86
N ILE A 153 18.09 -13.51 5.84
CA ILE A 153 17.77 -14.73 5.10
C ILE A 153 18.72 -15.84 5.53
N HIS A 154 18.15 -16.98 5.92
CA HIS A 154 18.94 -18.17 6.26
C HIS A 154 19.12 -19.07 5.02
N PRO A 155 20.36 -19.53 4.74
CA PRO A 155 20.68 -20.35 3.58
C PRO A 155 20.13 -21.80 3.64
N GLY A 156 19.33 -22.15 4.65
CA GLY A 156 18.92 -23.53 4.94
C GLY A 156 17.57 -23.96 4.35
N ALA A 157 16.78 -23.05 3.81
CA ALA A 157 15.44 -23.32 3.25
C ALA A 157 15.20 -22.53 1.94
N SER A 158 16.23 -22.42 1.11
CA SER A 158 16.18 -21.60 -0.09
C SER A 158 15.47 -22.31 -1.24
N LEU A 159 14.60 -21.58 -1.92
CA LEU A 159 14.06 -21.99 -3.21
C LEU A 159 15.21 -22.14 -4.25
N PRO A 160 14.99 -22.88 -5.35
CA PRO A 160 15.91 -22.89 -6.47
C PRO A 160 16.30 -21.47 -6.89
N THR A 161 17.54 -21.26 -7.34
CA THR A 161 17.99 -19.96 -7.84
C THR A 161 17.54 -19.69 -9.28
N GLU A 162 17.14 -20.73 -10.01
CA GLU A 162 16.58 -20.59 -11.36
C GLU A 162 15.12 -20.11 -11.27
N PRO A 163 14.76 -19.00 -11.94
CA PRO A 163 13.46 -18.34 -11.75
C PRO A 163 12.22 -19.23 -11.98
N VAL A 164 12.22 -20.04 -13.03
CA VAL A 164 11.08 -20.90 -13.38
C VAL A 164 10.90 -22.00 -12.33
N GLN A 165 11.99 -22.63 -11.90
CA GLN A 165 11.98 -23.62 -10.83
C GLN A 165 11.59 -23.01 -9.49
N ALA A 166 12.06 -21.79 -9.18
CA ALA A 166 11.68 -21.08 -7.97
C ALA A 166 10.18 -20.79 -7.92
N ALA A 167 9.60 -20.32 -9.03
CA ALA A 167 8.17 -20.08 -9.14
C ALA A 167 7.36 -21.37 -8.91
N ARG A 168 7.78 -22.48 -9.53
CA ARG A 168 7.13 -23.80 -9.35
C ARG A 168 7.24 -24.30 -7.92
N ALA A 169 8.43 -24.20 -7.33
CA ALA A 169 8.68 -24.61 -5.96
C ALA A 169 7.89 -23.76 -4.95
N LEU A 170 7.76 -22.45 -5.18
CA LEU A 170 6.91 -21.60 -4.34
C LEU A 170 5.42 -21.94 -4.49
N ARG A 171 4.94 -22.20 -5.72
CA ARG A 171 3.57 -22.67 -5.93
C ARG A 171 3.29 -23.99 -5.20
N GLN A 172 4.25 -24.91 -5.20
CA GLN A 172 4.15 -26.16 -4.46
C GLN A 172 4.15 -25.92 -2.95
N HIS A 173 5.03 -25.04 -2.46
CA HIS A 173 5.12 -24.67 -1.05
C HIS A 173 3.82 -24.03 -0.53
N TRP A 174 3.19 -23.19 -1.34
CA TRP A 174 1.91 -22.54 -1.04
C TRP A 174 0.66 -23.34 -1.43
N ASP A 175 0.83 -24.61 -1.86
CA ASP A 175 -0.26 -25.50 -2.30
C ASP A 175 -1.19 -24.88 -3.37
N LEU A 176 -0.62 -24.08 -4.29
CA LEU A 176 -1.36 -23.41 -5.36
C LEU A 176 -1.65 -24.32 -6.56
N GLY A 177 -1.11 -25.55 -6.56
CA GLY A 177 -1.15 -26.45 -7.72
C GLY A 177 -0.63 -25.79 -9.00
N THR A 178 -1.25 -26.09 -10.15
CA THR A 178 -0.89 -25.50 -11.46
C THR A 178 -2.00 -24.68 -12.11
N ALA A 179 -3.13 -24.52 -11.43
CA ALA A 179 -4.29 -23.75 -11.88
C ALA A 179 -4.06 -22.23 -11.75
N PRO A 180 -4.89 -21.37 -12.38
CA PRO A 180 -4.88 -19.93 -12.14
C PRO A 180 -4.95 -19.58 -10.65
N ILE A 181 -4.21 -18.54 -10.25
CA ILE A 181 -4.31 -17.98 -8.89
C ILE A 181 -5.54 -17.05 -8.86
N PRO A 182 -6.61 -17.35 -8.09
CA PRO A 182 -7.84 -16.56 -8.14
C PRO A 182 -7.64 -15.10 -7.68
N HIS A 183 -6.89 -14.92 -6.57
CA HIS A 183 -6.70 -13.63 -5.92
C HIS A 183 -5.25 -13.46 -5.49
N LEU A 184 -4.40 -12.90 -6.36
CA LEU A 184 -2.95 -12.86 -6.14
C LEU A 184 -2.60 -12.01 -4.92
N VAL A 185 -3.12 -10.78 -4.82
CA VAL A 185 -2.83 -9.92 -3.66
C VAL A 185 -3.29 -10.56 -2.35
N ARG A 186 -4.50 -11.15 -2.33
CA ARG A 186 -4.97 -11.93 -1.18
C ARG A 186 -4.03 -13.06 -0.81
N THR A 187 -3.57 -13.84 -1.80
CA THR A 187 -2.61 -14.94 -1.57
C THR A 187 -1.34 -14.43 -0.91
N LEU A 188 -0.76 -13.33 -1.42
CA LEU A 188 0.42 -12.70 -0.80
C LEU A 188 0.17 -12.33 0.68
N GLU A 189 -0.97 -11.71 0.97
CA GLU A 189 -1.35 -11.33 2.34
C GLU A 189 -1.55 -12.53 3.27
N VAL A 190 -2.12 -13.63 2.76
CA VAL A 190 -2.31 -14.88 3.51
C VAL A 190 -0.97 -15.50 3.92
N HIS A 191 0.05 -15.40 3.06
CA HIS A 191 1.42 -15.85 3.37
C HIS A 191 2.25 -14.79 4.11
N GLY A 192 1.59 -13.79 4.72
CA GLY A 192 2.22 -12.83 5.63
C GLY A 192 3.01 -11.72 4.96
N ILE A 193 2.93 -11.58 3.62
CA ILE A 193 3.51 -10.48 2.87
C ILE A 193 2.54 -9.30 2.92
N VAL A 194 2.97 -8.16 3.44
CA VAL A 194 2.10 -6.97 3.45
C VAL A 194 2.11 -6.37 2.04
N VAL A 195 0.94 -6.06 1.50
CA VAL A 195 0.83 -5.31 0.24
C VAL A 195 0.18 -3.97 0.57
N VAL A 196 0.70 -2.88 0.02
CA VAL A 196 0.11 -1.55 0.17
C VAL A 196 0.13 -0.79 -1.13
N HIS A 197 -0.87 0.04 -1.32
CA HIS A 197 -0.86 1.01 -2.40
C HIS A 197 -0.05 2.24 -2.00
N ALA A 198 0.82 2.71 -2.89
CA ALA A 198 1.50 3.99 -2.73
C ALA A 198 0.46 5.13 -2.65
N PRO A 199 0.76 6.22 -1.93
CA PRO A 199 -0.09 7.40 -1.92
C PRO A 199 -0.32 7.92 -3.34
N ALA A 200 -1.55 8.35 -3.64
CA ALA A 200 -1.92 8.98 -4.90
C ALA A 200 -1.42 10.44 -4.97
N ASP A 201 -0.11 10.63 -4.81
CA ASP A 201 0.55 11.90 -5.02
C ASP A 201 1.50 11.82 -6.22
N GLY A 202 1.75 12.98 -6.84
CA GLY A 202 2.47 13.07 -8.11
C GLY A 202 3.85 12.43 -8.13
N ASP A 203 4.47 12.24 -6.96
CA ASP A 203 5.85 11.77 -6.82
C ASP A 203 5.96 10.24 -6.94
N PHE A 204 4.94 9.49 -6.57
CA PHE A 204 4.91 8.03 -6.74
C PHE A 204 4.49 7.59 -8.16
N ARG A 205 4.17 8.54 -9.05
CA ARG A 205 3.73 8.25 -10.45
C ARG A 205 4.82 7.71 -11.36
N THR A 206 6.08 7.91 -11.01
CA THR A 206 7.24 7.44 -11.79
C THR A 206 7.77 6.08 -11.32
N VAL A 207 7.20 5.55 -10.25
CA VAL A 207 7.55 4.26 -9.64
C VAL A 207 6.38 3.33 -9.88
N ASP A 208 6.59 2.21 -10.56
CA ASP A 208 5.51 1.24 -10.80
C ASP A 208 5.22 0.42 -9.53
N ALA A 209 6.24 -0.17 -8.92
CA ALA A 209 6.20 -0.79 -7.60
C ALA A 209 7.62 -0.90 -7.02
N PHE A 210 7.70 -1.35 -5.77
CA PHE A 210 8.93 -1.85 -5.16
C PHE A 210 8.59 -2.77 -3.99
N SER A 211 9.57 -3.54 -3.55
CA SER A 211 9.45 -4.46 -2.41
C SER A 211 10.63 -4.31 -1.45
N THR A 212 10.49 -4.84 -0.24
CA THR A 212 11.62 -4.95 0.69
C THR A 212 11.45 -6.13 1.63
N SER A 213 12.53 -6.85 1.87
CA SER A 213 12.66 -7.92 2.87
C SER A 213 13.51 -7.50 4.08
N ARG A 214 13.96 -6.23 4.15
CA ARG A 214 14.88 -5.73 5.20
C ARG A 214 14.20 -5.37 6.52
N LEU A 215 12.90 -5.58 6.61
CA LEU A 215 12.11 -5.38 7.81
C LEU A 215 11.65 -6.74 8.35
N PRO A 216 11.22 -6.81 9.62
CA PRO A 216 10.71 -8.06 10.22
C PRO A 216 9.60 -8.75 9.42
N ARG A 217 8.91 -8.02 8.54
CA ARG A 217 7.97 -8.57 7.56
C ARG A 217 8.30 -8.05 6.17
N PRO A 218 8.25 -8.91 5.14
CA PRO A 218 8.39 -8.48 3.77
C PRO A 218 7.14 -7.72 3.34
N PHE A 219 7.31 -6.72 2.49
CA PHE A 219 6.15 -6.06 1.90
C PHE A 219 6.42 -5.46 0.54
N ILE A 220 5.32 -5.26 -0.18
CA ILE A 220 5.26 -4.79 -1.56
C ILE A 220 4.45 -3.50 -1.57
N VAL A 221 4.99 -2.48 -2.22
CA VAL A 221 4.33 -1.20 -2.47
C VAL A 221 4.02 -1.07 -3.94
N ILE A 222 2.74 -0.92 -4.28
CA ILE A 222 2.26 -0.84 -5.67
C ILE A 222 1.71 0.56 -5.95
N SER A 223 2.10 1.17 -7.07
CA SER A 223 1.58 2.48 -7.46
C SER A 223 0.19 2.39 -8.11
N ARG A 224 -0.78 3.20 -7.63
CA ARG A 224 -2.16 3.25 -8.15
C ARG A 224 -2.27 3.87 -9.54
N ASP A 225 -1.40 4.82 -9.87
CA ASP A 225 -1.57 5.67 -11.07
C ASP A 225 -1.17 4.96 -12.37
N ARG A 226 -0.30 3.95 -12.29
CA ARG A 226 0.14 3.17 -13.45
C ARG A 226 -0.55 1.80 -13.57
N SER A 227 -1.13 1.29 -12.49
CA SER A 227 -1.78 -0.01 -12.45
C SER A 227 -3.31 0.07 -12.53
N GLN A 228 -3.89 1.03 -13.25
CA GLN A 228 -5.36 1.13 -13.48
C GLN A 228 -5.99 -0.13 -14.11
N ASP A 229 -5.18 -1.11 -14.48
CA ASP A 229 -5.55 -2.42 -14.99
C ASP A 229 -5.11 -3.53 -14.01
N VAL A 230 -6.07 -4.36 -13.60
CA VAL A 230 -5.85 -5.44 -12.64
C VAL A 230 -4.81 -6.47 -13.10
N TYR A 231 -4.71 -6.73 -14.41
CA TYR A 231 -3.79 -7.73 -14.93
C TYR A 231 -2.35 -7.24 -14.89
N ARG A 232 -2.14 -5.94 -15.15
CA ARG A 232 -0.85 -5.29 -14.93
C ARG A 232 -0.47 -5.32 -13.45
N GLN A 233 -1.41 -4.99 -12.55
CA GLN A 233 -1.16 -5.06 -11.11
C GLN A 233 -0.71 -6.46 -10.68
N ARG A 234 -1.38 -7.51 -11.16
CA ARG A 234 -1.04 -8.90 -10.83
C ARG A 234 0.38 -9.25 -11.29
N PHE A 235 0.74 -8.90 -12.53
CA PHE A 235 2.10 -9.12 -13.00
C PHE A 235 3.13 -8.36 -12.16
N THR A 236 2.86 -7.08 -11.86
CA THR A 236 3.74 -6.27 -11.00
C THR A 236 3.90 -6.87 -9.60
N ALA A 237 2.82 -7.31 -8.95
CA ALA A 237 2.91 -7.94 -7.64
C ALA A 237 3.68 -9.27 -7.66
N ALA A 238 3.51 -10.08 -8.71
CA ALA A 238 4.29 -11.32 -8.88
C ALA A 238 5.76 -11.06 -9.18
N HIS A 239 6.08 -9.99 -9.91
CA HIS A 239 7.44 -9.53 -10.18
C HIS A 239 8.12 -9.05 -8.88
N GLU A 240 7.42 -8.29 -8.05
CA GLU A 240 7.93 -7.87 -6.74
C GLU A 240 8.11 -9.06 -5.78
N LEU A 241 7.20 -10.04 -5.81
CA LEU A 241 7.40 -11.31 -5.10
C LEU A 241 8.67 -12.01 -5.55
N ALA A 242 8.98 -12.00 -6.85
CA ALA A 242 10.20 -12.60 -7.37
C ALA A 242 11.46 -11.94 -6.77
N HIS A 243 11.48 -10.62 -6.59
CA HIS A 243 12.60 -9.94 -5.93
C HIS A 243 12.78 -10.38 -4.47
N LEU A 244 11.69 -10.53 -3.74
CA LEU A 244 11.72 -11.02 -2.36
C LEU A 244 12.27 -12.45 -2.27
N VAL A 245 11.97 -13.29 -3.26
CA VAL A 245 12.36 -14.70 -3.30
C VAL A 245 13.78 -14.90 -3.83
N LEU A 246 14.11 -14.30 -4.97
CA LEU A 246 15.33 -14.60 -5.74
C LEU A 246 16.48 -13.65 -5.42
N HIS A 247 16.18 -12.44 -4.97
CA HIS A 247 17.13 -11.32 -5.00
C HIS A 247 17.29 -10.61 -3.66
N ALA A 248 16.75 -11.15 -2.58
CA ALA A 248 16.70 -10.51 -1.26
C ALA A 248 18.03 -9.87 -0.78
N ASP A 249 19.18 -10.47 -1.11
CA ASP A 249 20.53 -9.97 -0.77
C ASP A 249 21.38 -9.52 -1.97
N ALA A 250 20.82 -9.54 -3.17
CA ALA A 250 21.59 -9.24 -4.37
C ALA A 250 22.02 -7.77 -4.39
N LEU A 251 23.27 -7.52 -4.79
CA LEU A 251 23.70 -6.16 -5.06
C LEU A 251 22.77 -5.58 -6.14
N PRO A 252 22.14 -4.43 -5.86
CA PRO A 252 21.06 -3.96 -6.70
C PRO A 252 21.50 -3.78 -8.15
N GLY A 253 20.62 -4.11 -9.11
CA GLY A 253 20.56 -3.62 -10.51
C GLY A 253 21.55 -4.20 -11.49
N ASP A 254 21.53 -5.53 -11.55
CA ASP A 254 21.88 -6.30 -12.73
C ASP A 254 20.62 -6.46 -13.59
N SER A 255 20.70 -6.15 -14.89
CA SER A 255 19.67 -6.45 -15.91
C SER A 255 19.21 -7.91 -15.91
N ARG A 256 20.03 -8.80 -15.35
CA ARG A 256 19.68 -10.20 -15.11
C ARG A 256 18.59 -10.35 -14.06
N GLN A 257 18.63 -9.60 -12.95
CA GLN A 257 17.62 -9.69 -11.88
C GLN A 257 16.23 -9.33 -12.39
N GLU A 258 16.12 -8.32 -13.25
CA GLU A 258 14.85 -7.93 -13.88
C GLU A 258 14.30 -9.06 -14.78
N ARG A 259 15.17 -9.67 -15.58
CA ARG A 259 14.79 -10.81 -16.43
C ARG A 259 14.41 -12.04 -15.61
N ASP A 260 15.12 -12.27 -14.51
CA ASP A 260 14.84 -13.34 -13.57
C ASP A 260 13.46 -13.11 -12.90
N ALA A 261 13.18 -11.89 -12.46
CA ALA A 261 11.89 -11.51 -11.87
C ALA A 261 10.72 -11.64 -12.87
N ASP A 262 10.90 -11.20 -14.11
CA ASP A 262 9.90 -11.37 -15.18
C ASP A 262 9.64 -12.85 -15.49
N ALA A 263 10.69 -13.67 -15.59
CA ALA A 263 10.58 -15.10 -15.85
C ALA A 263 9.86 -15.82 -14.71
N PHE A 264 10.21 -15.48 -13.45
CA PHE A 264 9.50 -15.96 -12.26
C PHE A 264 8.02 -15.56 -12.31
N ALA A 265 7.71 -14.28 -12.50
CA ALA A 265 6.35 -13.77 -12.48
C ALA A 265 5.47 -14.42 -13.57
N ALA A 266 6.03 -14.58 -14.77
CA ALA A 266 5.37 -15.27 -15.87
C ALA A 266 5.04 -16.72 -15.51
N GLU A 267 6.01 -17.49 -15.01
CA GLU A 267 5.82 -18.90 -14.63
C GLU A 267 4.89 -19.04 -13.41
N PHE A 268 5.00 -18.15 -12.44
CA PHE A 268 4.18 -18.15 -11.23
C PHE A 268 2.70 -17.93 -11.56
N LEU A 269 2.40 -16.97 -12.44
CA LEU A 269 1.02 -16.65 -12.84
C LEU A 269 0.46 -17.60 -13.89
N THR A 270 1.29 -18.00 -14.84
CA THR A 270 0.91 -18.87 -15.98
C THR A 270 1.95 -19.97 -16.16
N PRO A 271 1.87 -21.06 -15.36
CA PRO A 271 2.82 -22.17 -15.47
C PRO A 271 2.81 -22.72 -16.89
N ARG A 272 4.00 -22.82 -17.51
CA ARG A 272 4.17 -23.19 -18.92
C ARG A 272 3.35 -24.42 -19.30
N ASP A 273 3.42 -25.47 -18.50
CA ASP A 273 2.82 -26.77 -18.82
C ASP A 273 1.29 -26.73 -18.79
N SER A 274 0.70 -25.80 -18.02
CA SER A 274 -0.75 -25.64 -17.93
C SER A 274 -1.32 -24.65 -18.94
N ILE A 275 -0.58 -23.57 -19.24
CA ILE A 275 -1.05 -22.55 -20.19
C ILE A 275 -0.85 -22.99 -21.65
N THR A 276 0.25 -23.68 -21.98
CA THR A 276 0.63 -24.00 -23.37
C THR A 276 -0.47 -24.72 -24.17
N PRO A 277 -1.16 -25.75 -23.64
CA PRO A 277 -2.22 -26.44 -24.38
C PRO A 277 -3.43 -25.56 -24.71
N LEU A 278 -3.60 -24.44 -23.99
CA LEU A 278 -4.72 -23.51 -24.15
C LEU A 278 -4.40 -22.36 -25.10
N LEU A 279 -3.10 -22.13 -25.40
CA LEU A 279 -2.68 -21.02 -26.24
C LEU A 279 -3.07 -21.27 -27.71
N PRO A 280 -3.62 -20.26 -28.40
CA PRO A 280 -4.09 -20.45 -29.76
C PRO A 280 -2.89 -20.52 -30.73
N ALA A 281 -2.82 -21.59 -31.53
CA ALA A 281 -1.75 -21.80 -32.52
C ALA A 281 -1.65 -20.69 -33.59
N ARG A 282 -2.73 -19.92 -33.79
CA ARG A 282 -2.75 -18.70 -34.60
C ARG A 282 -3.28 -17.55 -33.74
N VAL A 283 -2.88 -16.31 -34.05
CA VAL A 283 -3.31 -15.12 -33.30
C VAL A 283 -4.84 -15.04 -33.29
N ASN A 284 -5.44 -15.22 -32.11
CA ASN A 284 -6.87 -15.13 -31.87
C ASN A 284 -7.12 -14.32 -30.58
N PHE A 285 -7.56 -13.07 -30.75
CA PHE A 285 -7.81 -12.17 -29.62
C PHE A 285 -9.02 -12.54 -28.77
N ALA A 286 -10.00 -13.25 -29.31
CA ALA A 286 -11.14 -13.74 -28.53
C ALA A 286 -10.67 -14.80 -27.51
N THR A 287 -9.88 -15.78 -27.98
CA THR A 287 -9.25 -16.77 -27.09
C THR A 287 -8.32 -16.10 -26.07
N PHE A 288 -7.53 -15.11 -26.47
CA PHE A 288 -6.70 -14.38 -25.50
C PHE A 288 -7.52 -13.62 -24.45
N ALA A 289 -8.66 -13.04 -24.81
CA ALA A 289 -9.54 -12.36 -23.85
C ALA A 289 -10.21 -13.34 -22.86
N GLU A 290 -10.51 -14.55 -23.28
CA GLU A 290 -10.97 -15.63 -22.40
C GLU A 290 -9.88 -16.07 -21.43
N LEU A 291 -8.66 -16.28 -21.94
CA LEU A 291 -7.51 -16.66 -21.13
C LEU A 291 -7.09 -15.55 -20.16
N GLN A 292 -7.13 -14.28 -20.59
CA GLN A 292 -6.85 -13.12 -19.75
C GLN A 292 -7.74 -13.11 -18.50
N ARG A 293 -9.06 -13.30 -18.69
CA ARG A 293 -10.03 -13.35 -17.59
C ARG A 293 -9.83 -14.58 -16.68
N THR A 294 -9.52 -15.73 -17.27
CA THR A 294 -9.38 -17.00 -16.53
C THR A 294 -8.08 -17.07 -15.74
N TRP A 295 -6.97 -16.59 -16.32
CA TRP A 295 -5.63 -16.66 -15.74
C TRP A 295 -5.24 -15.39 -14.98
N GLY A 296 -5.99 -14.30 -15.16
CA GLY A 296 -5.69 -13.02 -14.53
C GLY A 296 -4.36 -12.45 -15.03
N THR A 297 -4.11 -12.49 -16.34
CA THR A 297 -2.88 -11.94 -16.94
C THR A 297 -3.20 -11.18 -18.22
N SER A 298 -2.35 -10.23 -18.62
CA SER A 298 -2.62 -9.39 -19.78
C SER A 298 -2.52 -10.17 -21.10
N ILE A 299 -3.25 -9.73 -22.12
CA ILE A 299 -3.08 -10.27 -23.49
C ILE A 299 -1.64 -10.10 -23.97
N GLN A 300 -0.95 -9.02 -23.57
CA GLN A 300 0.45 -8.81 -23.92
C GLN A 300 1.36 -9.92 -23.36
N SER A 301 1.13 -10.32 -22.11
CA SER A 301 1.84 -11.42 -21.45
C SER A 301 1.52 -12.77 -22.11
N LEU A 302 0.28 -13.00 -22.55
CA LEU A 302 -0.09 -14.23 -23.28
C LEU A 302 0.58 -14.32 -24.67
N ILE A 303 0.65 -13.19 -25.40
CA ILE A 303 1.39 -13.13 -26.68
C ILE A 303 2.88 -13.41 -26.45
N TYR A 304 3.44 -12.85 -25.38
CA TYR A 304 4.83 -13.11 -25.00
C TYR A 304 5.04 -14.60 -24.72
N ARG A 305 4.14 -15.21 -23.95
CA ARG A 305 4.19 -16.65 -23.65
C ARG A 305 4.11 -17.51 -24.90
N CYS A 306 3.24 -17.19 -25.87
CA CYS A 306 3.20 -17.88 -27.17
C CYS A 306 4.55 -17.85 -27.89
N ARG A 307 5.29 -16.74 -27.79
CA ARG A 307 6.63 -16.64 -28.37
C ARG A 307 7.64 -17.49 -27.62
N GLU A 308 7.66 -17.44 -26.30
CA GLU A 308 8.59 -18.22 -25.47
C GLU A 308 8.46 -19.72 -25.69
N VAL A 309 7.23 -20.23 -25.86
CA VAL A 309 6.99 -21.66 -26.09
C VAL A 309 7.14 -22.07 -27.57
N GLY A 310 7.50 -21.13 -28.45
CA GLY A 310 7.76 -21.38 -29.86
C GLY A 310 6.52 -21.50 -30.75
N LEU A 311 5.32 -21.17 -30.24
CA LEU A 311 4.10 -21.14 -31.07
C LEU A 311 4.16 -19.99 -32.07
N TYR A 312 4.67 -18.82 -31.65
CA TYR A 312 4.77 -17.63 -32.49
C TYR A 312 6.24 -17.29 -32.77
N THR A 313 6.54 -16.99 -34.03
CA THR A 313 7.79 -16.32 -34.40
C THR A 313 7.81 -14.88 -33.89
N ASP A 314 8.98 -14.26 -33.80
CA ASP A 314 9.11 -12.83 -33.48
C ASP A 314 8.24 -11.94 -34.39
N THR A 315 8.19 -12.27 -35.69
CA THR A 315 7.37 -11.52 -36.65
C THR A 315 5.88 -11.65 -36.38
N THR A 316 5.42 -12.84 -35.97
CA THR A 316 4.03 -13.09 -35.61
C THR A 316 3.65 -12.35 -34.34
N ALA A 317 4.49 -12.42 -33.31
CA ALA A 317 4.29 -11.71 -32.05
C ALA A 317 4.28 -10.19 -32.25
N ALA A 318 5.23 -9.63 -33.01
CA ALA A 318 5.28 -8.20 -33.33
C ALA A 318 4.00 -7.71 -34.02
N ARG A 319 3.49 -8.45 -35.00
CA ARG A 319 2.21 -8.14 -35.67
C ARG A 319 1.02 -8.24 -34.72
N ALA A 320 1.03 -9.21 -33.81
CA ALA A 320 -0.02 -9.34 -32.79
C ALA A 320 -0.02 -8.13 -31.84
N TYR A 321 1.14 -7.68 -31.35
CA TYR A 321 1.25 -6.47 -30.54
C TYR A 321 0.77 -5.22 -31.28
N GLN A 322 1.14 -5.07 -32.56
CA GLN A 322 0.66 -3.95 -33.37
C GLN A 322 -0.87 -3.92 -33.47
N ARG A 323 -1.51 -5.07 -33.73
CA ARG A 323 -2.97 -5.19 -33.79
C ARG A 323 -3.63 -4.90 -32.43
N LEU A 324 -3.05 -5.41 -31.34
CA LEU A 324 -3.55 -5.15 -29.99
C LEU A 324 -3.50 -3.65 -29.64
N ASN A 325 -2.41 -2.98 -29.97
CA ASN A 325 -2.25 -1.55 -29.72
C ASN A 325 -3.20 -0.70 -30.58
N GLN A 326 -3.55 -1.17 -31.78
CA GLN A 326 -4.56 -0.54 -32.63
C GLN A 326 -5.99 -0.72 -32.08
N SER A 327 -6.31 -1.88 -31.50
CA SER A 327 -7.63 -2.15 -30.95
C SER A 327 -7.91 -1.44 -29.62
N LYS A 328 -6.86 -0.95 -28.93
CA LYS A 328 -6.95 -0.22 -27.65
C LYS A 328 -7.93 -0.90 -26.67
N PRO A 329 -7.61 -2.12 -26.21
CA PRO A 329 -8.49 -2.84 -25.28
C PRO A 329 -8.79 -1.98 -24.06
N ALA A 330 -10.04 -2.06 -23.57
CA ALA A 330 -10.43 -1.40 -22.34
C ALA A 330 -9.57 -1.91 -21.17
N LEU A 331 -9.23 -1.02 -20.25
CA LEU A 331 -8.59 -1.39 -19.00
C LEU A 331 -9.63 -2.03 -18.08
N GLU A 332 -9.23 -3.03 -17.31
CA GLU A 332 -10.08 -3.63 -16.27
C GLU A 332 -9.76 -3.00 -14.90
N PRO A 333 -10.63 -2.14 -14.34
CA PRO A 333 -10.34 -1.43 -13.11
C PRO A 333 -10.15 -2.36 -11.92
N ILE A 334 -9.10 -2.13 -11.11
CA ILE A 334 -8.78 -2.95 -9.93
C ILE A 334 -9.93 -2.97 -8.91
N ASP A 335 -10.72 -1.89 -8.82
CA ASP A 335 -11.84 -1.79 -7.87
C ASP A 335 -12.94 -2.85 -8.11
N GLY A 336 -13.01 -3.42 -9.32
CA GLY A 336 -13.87 -4.55 -9.65
C GLY A 336 -13.39 -5.91 -9.11
N PHE A 337 -12.19 -5.97 -8.51
CA PHE A 337 -11.53 -7.20 -8.08
C PHE A 337 -11.14 -7.13 -6.59
N PRO A 338 -12.07 -7.38 -5.65
CA PRO A 338 -11.81 -7.24 -4.21
C PRO A 338 -10.67 -8.12 -3.67
N GLY A 339 -10.41 -9.27 -4.29
CA GLY A 339 -9.28 -10.14 -3.96
C GLY A 339 -7.92 -9.62 -4.41
N GLU A 340 -7.90 -8.62 -5.30
CA GLU A 340 -6.70 -7.92 -5.76
C GLU A 340 -6.47 -6.60 -5.03
N GLN A 341 -7.36 -6.23 -4.10
CA GLN A 341 -7.19 -5.04 -3.27
C GLN A 341 -6.44 -5.44 -1.99
N PRO A 342 -5.40 -4.70 -1.58
CA PRO A 342 -4.77 -4.93 -0.29
C PRO A 342 -5.75 -4.64 0.85
N THR A 343 -5.81 -5.57 1.81
CA THR A 343 -6.78 -5.51 2.92
C THR A 343 -6.18 -5.88 4.27
N LEU A 344 -4.96 -6.43 4.32
CA LEU A 344 -4.38 -7.01 5.53
C LEU A 344 -4.34 -6.00 6.68
N LEU A 345 -3.79 -4.80 6.44
CA LEU A 345 -3.71 -3.76 7.48
C LEU A 345 -5.10 -3.27 7.92
N ARG A 346 -6.05 -3.15 6.97
CA ARG A 346 -7.43 -2.77 7.28
C ARG A 346 -8.10 -3.82 8.17
N LYS A 347 -8.03 -5.10 7.79
CA LYS A 347 -8.59 -6.21 8.56
C LYS A 347 -7.93 -6.36 9.92
N ALA A 348 -6.62 -6.14 10.00
CA ALA A 348 -5.89 -6.13 11.27
C ALA A 348 -6.38 -5.00 12.20
N PHE A 349 -6.62 -3.82 11.65
CA PHE A 349 -7.22 -2.72 12.40
C PHE A 349 -8.67 -3.01 12.81
N GLU A 350 -9.51 -3.53 11.90
CA GLU A 350 -10.90 -3.92 12.19
C GLU A 350 -10.94 -4.92 13.35
N LEU A 351 -10.12 -5.97 13.31
CA LEU A 351 -10.01 -6.94 14.39
C LEU A 351 -9.51 -6.30 15.70
N ALA A 352 -8.50 -5.44 15.63
CA ALA A 352 -8.04 -4.71 16.82
C ALA A 352 -9.13 -3.78 17.38
N ALA A 353 -9.98 -3.21 16.52
CA ALA A 353 -11.08 -2.34 16.90
C ALA A 353 -12.22 -3.11 17.58
N ASP A 354 -12.49 -4.35 17.15
CA ASP A 354 -13.40 -5.27 17.86
C ASP A 354 -12.93 -5.54 19.30
N HIS A 355 -11.63 -5.36 19.57
CA HIS A 355 -11.01 -5.45 20.90
C HIS A 355 -10.70 -4.07 21.54
N GLY A 356 -11.36 -3.00 21.09
CA GLY A 356 -11.34 -1.69 21.75
C GLY A 356 -10.29 -0.69 21.24
N LEU A 357 -9.51 -1.03 20.20
CA LEU A 357 -8.65 -0.03 19.55
C LEU A 357 -9.50 0.96 18.74
N THR A 358 -9.44 2.24 19.07
CA THR A 358 -10.03 3.28 18.22
C THR A 358 -8.99 3.84 17.26
N ILE A 359 -9.46 4.37 16.12
CA ILE A 359 -8.56 5.07 15.18
C ILE A 359 -7.90 6.29 15.83
N ILE A 360 -8.58 6.94 16.79
CA ILE A 360 -8.04 8.07 17.55
C ILE A 360 -6.92 7.60 18.48
N ALA A 361 -7.11 6.50 19.20
CA ALA A 361 -6.08 5.92 20.06
C ALA A 361 -4.85 5.48 19.26
N LEU A 362 -5.05 4.87 18.08
CA LEU A 362 -3.96 4.52 17.18
C LEU A 362 -3.23 5.77 16.65
N ALA A 363 -3.97 6.84 16.31
CA ALA A 363 -3.41 8.13 15.91
C ALA A 363 -2.58 8.79 17.01
N GLN A 364 -3.03 8.69 18.27
CA GLN A 364 -2.31 9.21 19.43
C GLN A 364 -1.03 8.42 19.71
N GLU A 365 -1.08 7.08 19.66
CA GLU A 365 0.10 6.22 19.82
C GLU A 365 1.15 6.49 18.74
N LEU A 366 0.72 6.53 17.48
CA LEU A 366 1.59 6.82 16.34
C LEU A 366 1.96 8.30 16.24
N ARG A 367 1.27 9.18 16.97
CA ARG A 367 1.38 10.64 16.90
C ARG A 367 1.20 11.18 15.48
N TRP A 368 0.24 10.61 14.75
CA TRP A 368 -0.09 10.96 13.36
C TRP A 368 -1.45 11.67 13.28
N PRO A 369 -1.71 12.39 12.18
CA PRO A 369 -3.08 12.77 11.84
C PRO A 369 -3.95 11.52 11.65
N VAL A 370 -5.19 11.55 12.15
CA VAL A 370 -6.17 10.46 11.93
C VAL A 370 -6.35 10.17 10.44
N GLU A 371 -6.34 11.21 9.61
CA GLU A 371 -6.48 11.08 8.16
C GLU A 371 -5.35 10.26 7.53
N ARG A 372 -4.12 10.38 8.07
CA ARG A 372 -3.00 9.60 7.57
C ARG A 372 -3.22 8.10 7.80
N ILE A 373 -3.76 7.73 8.97
CA ILE A 373 -4.09 6.33 9.26
C ILE A 373 -5.20 5.84 8.33
N ARG A 374 -6.27 6.61 8.12
CA ARG A 374 -7.35 6.24 7.19
C ARG A 374 -6.82 5.94 5.79
N GLN A 375 -5.97 6.83 5.27
CA GLN A 375 -5.32 6.64 3.97
C GLN A 375 -4.55 5.32 3.90
N LEU A 376 -3.73 5.02 4.92
CA LEU A 376 -2.91 3.80 4.95
C LEU A 376 -3.72 2.51 5.13
N LEU A 377 -4.88 2.59 5.81
CA LEU A 377 -5.83 1.48 5.93
C LEU A 377 -6.71 1.33 4.68
N GLY A 378 -6.51 2.17 3.65
CA GLY A 378 -7.33 2.15 2.44
C GLY A 378 -8.78 2.58 2.67
N ALA A 379 -9.07 3.22 3.80
CA ALA A 379 -10.35 3.86 4.05
C ALA A 379 -10.36 5.18 3.27
N VAL A 380 -10.91 5.16 2.05
CA VAL A 380 -11.34 6.39 1.41
C VAL A 380 -12.34 7.03 2.36
N ALA A 381 -12.17 8.31 2.67
CA ALA A 381 -13.12 9.06 3.49
C ALA A 381 -14.44 9.20 2.73
N ASP A 382 -15.20 8.12 2.62
CA ASP A 382 -16.56 8.12 2.13
C ASP A 382 -17.41 8.67 3.27
N ARG A 383 -17.35 9.99 3.45
CA ARG A 383 -18.23 10.69 4.38
C ARG A 383 -19.63 10.59 3.77
N PRO A 384 -20.57 9.86 4.38
CA PRO A 384 -21.92 9.81 3.84
C PRO A 384 -22.48 11.23 3.78
N ALA A 385 -22.97 11.62 2.60
CA ALA A 385 -23.60 12.92 2.41
C ALA A 385 -24.92 12.94 3.20
N LEU A 386 -25.01 13.83 4.19
CA LEU A 386 -26.25 14.08 4.90
C LEU A 386 -27.20 14.85 3.97
N ASN A 387 -28.12 14.14 3.33
CA ASN A 387 -29.20 14.75 2.59
C ASN A 387 -30.37 15.05 3.54
N LEU A 388 -30.46 16.31 3.98
CA LEU A 388 -31.63 16.79 4.70
C LEU A 388 -32.78 17.00 3.71
N ILE A 389 -33.83 16.18 3.81
CA ILE A 389 -35.06 16.42 3.06
C ILE A 389 -35.75 17.63 3.68
N ALA A 390 -35.76 18.76 2.97
CA ALA A 390 -36.55 19.92 3.36
C ALA A 390 -38.05 19.56 3.23
N GLY A 391 -38.69 19.21 4.35
CA GLY A 391 -40.13 19.02 4.42
C GLY A 391 -40.84 20.34 4.18
N GLY A 392 -41.52 20.48 3.03
CA GLY A 392 -42.25 21.69 2.72
C GLY A 392 -42.97 21.72 1.38
N LYS A 393 -43.90 20.78 1.14
CA LYS A 393 -45.20 21.05 0.46
C LYS A 393 -46.11 19.82 0.50
N THR A 394 -47.12 19.94 1.37
CA THR A 394 -48.47 19.33 1.33
C THR A 394 -48.63 17.99 0.62
N ALA A 395 -48.87 16.95 1.42
CA ALA A 395 -49.56 15.75 1.00
C ALA A 395 -50.91 16.11 0.35
N LYS A 396 -51.07 15.78 -0.94
CA LYS A 396 -52.37 15.35 -1.47
C LYS A 396 -52.31 13.84 -1.64
N ASN A 397 -53.17 13.22 -0.86
CA ASN A 397 -53.47 11.80 -0.76
C ASN A 397 -53.92 11.23 -2.12
N THR A 398 -53.35 10.09 -2.55
CA THR A 398 -54.10 8.95 -3.12
C THR A 398 -53.20 7.70 -3.25
N ALA A 399 -53.65 6.61 -2.62
CA ALA A 399 -53.37 5.19 -2.88
C ALA A 399 -52.22 4.48 -2.12
N PRO A 400 -52.40 3.18 -1.79
CA PRO A 400 -52.05 2.64 -0.49
C PRO A 400 -50.70 1.91 -0.42
N MET A 401 -50.24 1.84 0.83
CA MET A 401 -49.13 1.10 1.38
C MET A 401 -49.03 -0.34 0.82
N THR A 402 -47.99 -0.63 0.04
CA THR A 402 -47.51 -2.00 -0.16
C THR A 402 -45.97 -2.02 -0.18
N ASP A 403 -45.44 -2.60 0.90
CA ASP A 403 -44.20 -3.38 0.97
C ASP A 403 -42.92 -2.83 0.33
N ARG A 404 -42.18 -2.01 1.09
CA ARG A 404 -40.73 -1.85 0.93
C ARG A 404 -40.02 -1.83 2.29
N ILE A 405 -40.03 -2.98 2.96
CA ILE A 405 -38.98 -3.36 3.92
C ILE A 405 -38.37 -4.68 3.43
N ARG A 406 -37.48 -4.60 2.45
CA ARG A 406 -36.45 -5.62 2.17
C ARG A 406 -35.25 -4.96 1.53
N HIS A 407 -34.25 -4.60 2.34
CA HIS A 407 -32.81 -4.77 2.05
C HIS A 407 -31.97 -4.27 3.23
N LEU A 408 -32.20 -4.86 4.41
CA LEU A 408 -31.31 -4.79 5.55
C LEU A 408 -31.30 -6.17 6.22
N LYS A 409 -30.56 -7.10 5.61
CA LYS A 409 -29.93 -8.29 6.22
C LYS A 409 -29.46 -9.23 5.12
N ALA A 410 -28.13 -9.29 4.93
CA ALA A 410 -27.37 -10.51 4.70
C ALA A 410 -25.88 -10.15 4.62
N ILE A 411 -25.27 -9.82 5.77
CA ILE A 411 -23.90 -10.29 6.01
C ILE A 411 -24.12 -11.71 6.54
N SER A 412 -24.10 -12.67 5.61
CA SER A 412 -23.90 -14.07 5.98
C SER A 412 -22.42 -14.33 5.81
N THR A 413 -21.77 -14.56 6.93
CA THR A 413 -20.63 -15.44 7.07
C THR A 413 -20.77 -16.63 6.14
N ASP A 414 -19.77 -16.88 5.31
CA ASP A 414 -19.27 -18.23 5.07
C ASP A 414 -17.78 -18.12 4.75
N ILE A 415 -17.04 -18.93 5.51
CA ILE A 415 -15.61 -19.17 5.45
C ILE A 415 -15.38 -20.22 4.37
N VAL A 416 -14.62 -19.87 3.33
CA VAL A 416 -13.59 -20.72 2.70
C VAL A 416 -12.43 -19.81 2.31
#